data_AF-A0A3N5S320-F1
#
_entry.id   AF-A0A3N5S320-F1
#
_cell.length_a   1.000
_cell.length_b   1.000
_cell.length_c   1.000
_cell.angle_alpha   90.00
_cell.angle_beta   90.00
_cell.angle_gamma   90.00
#
_symmetry.space_group_name_H-M   'P 1'
#
loop_
_entity.id
_entity.type
_entity.pdbx_description
1 polymer ?
#
loop_
_entity_poly.entity_id
_entity_poly.type
_entity_poly.pdbx_seq_one_letter_code
_entity_poly.pdbx_strand_id
1 'polypeptide(L)' 'MIGELFDPKAELFIHDRLRPHWSQAGAIVFVTFRTKDSIPKEVITRWDREKQDWVERVLESRGSL' A
#
# COMPACT_ATOMS: atom_id res chain seq x y z
N MET A 1 5.51 23.67 -15.26
CA MET A 1 4.75 24.25 -14.12
C MET A 1 4.46 23.09 -13.17
N ILE A 2 4.84 23.20 -11.90
CA ILE A 2 4.34 22.29 -10.85
C ILE A 2 2.85 22.63 -10.70
N GLY A 3 1.97 21.63 -10.62
CA GLY A 3 0.50 21.81 -10.72
C GLY A 3 -0.12 22.77 -9.70
N GLU A 4 -1.44 22.93 -9.76
CA GLU A 4 -2.19 23.86 -8.91
C GLU A 4 -2.80 23.16 -7.69
N LEU A 5 -3.18 23.92 -6.66
CA LEU A 5 -4.00 23.38 -5.57
C LEU A 5 -5.45 23.21 -6.04
N PHE A 6 -6.20 22.34 -5.35
CA PHE A 6 -7.62 22.16 -5.61
C PHE A 6 -8.40 23.47 -5.46
N ASP A 7 -9.31 23.76 -6.39
CA ASP A 7 -10.19 24.94 -6.35
C ASP A 7 -11.66 24.50 -6.33
N PRO A 8 -12.37 24.69 -5.20
CA PRO A 8 -13.79 24.32 -5.08
C PRO A 8 -14.73 25.04 -6.05
N LYS A 9 -14.28 26.10 -6.73
CA LYS A 9 -15.07 26.86 -7.71
C LYS A 9 -14.78 26.48 -9.16
N ALA A 10 -13.72 25.70 -9.40
CA ALA A 10 -13.36 25.25 -10.73
C ALA A 10 -14.22 24.05 -11.17
N GLU A 11 -14.10 23.67 -12.45
CA GLU A 11 -14.80 22.51 -12.99
C GLU A 11 -14.30 21.21 -12.34
N LEU A 12 -15.24 20.43 -11.80
CA LEU A 12 -14.99 19.14 -11.15
C LEU A 12 -15.60 18.01 -11.97
N PHE A 13 -14.77 17.07 -12.40
CA PHE A 13 -15.20 15.89 -13.13
C PHE A 13 -15.43 14.75 -12.15
N ILE A 14 -16.68 14.31 -12.03
CA ILE A 14 -17.08 13.18 -11.18
C ILE A 14 -17.53 12.04 -12.08
N HIS A 15 -16.83 10.90 -12.02
CA HIS A 15 -17.18 9.69 -12.73
C HIS A 15 -17.56 8.59 -11.74
N ASP A 16 -18.80 8.13 -11.84
CA ASP A 16 -19.28 6.98 -11.07
C ASP A 16 -19.25 5.74 -11.98
N ARG A 17 -18.22 4.90 -11.80
CA ARG A 17 -18.13 3.57 -12.41
C ARG A 17 -17.92 2.54 -11.30
N LEU A 18 -16.83 1.76 -11.35
CA LEU A 18 -16.50 0.76 -10.34
C LEU A 18 -16.01 1.38 -9.02
N ARG A 19 -15.50 2.61 -9.07
CA ARG A 19 -15.13 3.43 -7.92
C ARG A 19 -15.43 4.90 -8.26
N PRO A 20 -15.90 5.72 -7.30
CA PRO A 20 -16.03 7.15 -7.54
C PRO A 20 -14.65 7.75 -7.77
N HIS A 21 -14.46 8.40 -8.92
CA HIS A 21 -13.24 9.15 -9.23
C HIS A 21 -13.61 10.62 -9.43
N TRP A 22 -12.93 11.49 -8.70
CA TRP A 22 -13.06 12.95 -8.82
C TRP A 22 -11.75 13.50 -9.37
N SER A 23 -11.83 14.39 -10.36
CA SER A 23 -10.65 15.05 -10.93
C SER A 23 -10.91 16.52 -11.26
N GLN A 24 -9.88 17.34 -11.12
CA GLN A 24 -9.83 18.74 -11.55
C GLN A 24 -8.55 18.90 -12.39
N ALA A 25 -8.66 19.48 -13.59
CA ALA A 25 -7.52 19.66 -14.47
C ALA A 25 -6.42 20.49 -13.77
N GLY A 26 -5.18 20.02 -13.83
CA GLY A 26 -4.02 20.72 -13.24
C GLY A 26 -3.87 20.59 -11.72
N ALA A 27 -4.85 20.04 -11.00
CA ALA A 27 -4.78 19.93 -9.54
C ALA A 27 -3.78 18.84 -9.08
N ILE A 28 -2.99 19.18 -8.06
CA ILE A 28 -2.09 18.24 -7.37
C ILE A 28 -2.92 17.33 -6.46
N VAL A 29 -2.69 16.02 -6.56
CA VAL A 29 -3.36 15.00 -5.74
C VAL A 29 -2.35 14.31 -4.84
N PHE A 30 -2.67 14.23 -3.54
CA PHE A 30 -1.91 13.44 -2.57
C PHE A 30 -2.59 12.09 -2.37
N VAL A 31 -1.99 11.01 -2.88
CA VAL A 31 -2.52 9.65 -2.75
C VAL A 31 -1.84 8.96 -1.57
N THR A 32 -2.64 8.51 -0.60
CA THR A 32 -2.17 7.67 0.50
C THR A 32 -2.76 6.26 0.38
N PHE A 33 -1.94 5.26 0.69
CA PHE A 33 -2.36 3.86 0.69
C PHE A 33 -2.32 3.30 2.11
N ARG A 34 -3.39 2.64 2.53
CA ARG A 34 -3.42 1.86 3.77
C ARG A 34 -2.82 0.48 3.50
N THR A 35 -1.68 0.18 4.12
CA THR A 35 -0.96 -1.08 3.92
C THR A 35 -1.23 -2.13 5.00
N LYS A 36 -1.75 -1.71 6.17
CA LYS A 36 -1.90 -2.53 7.38
C LYS A 36 -2.64 -3.87 7.16
N ASP A 37 -3.61 -3.87 6.24
CA ASP A 37 -4.49 -4.99 5.90
C ASP A 37 -4.45 -5.33 4.41
N SER A 38 -3.39 -4.89 3.72
CA SER A 38 -3.17 -5.19 2.30
C SER A 38 -2.75 -6.64 2.02
N ILE A 39 -2.42 -7.39 3.07
CA ILE A 39 -1.98 -8.78 3.00
C ILE A 39 -2.98 -9.64 3.77
N PRO A 40 -3.56 -10.69 3.15
CA PRO A 40 -4.45 -11.62 3.85
C PRO A 40 -3.77 -12.22 5.10
N LYS A 41 -4.54 -12.41 6.16
CA LYS A 41 -4.02 -12.88 7.45
C LYS A 41 -3.29 -14.22 7.31
N GLU A 42 -3.82 -15.12 6.49
CA GLU A 42 -3.29 -16.45 6.24
C GLU A 42 -1.88 -16.38 5.60
N VAL A 43 -1.65 -15.38 4.75
CA VAL A 43 -0.36 -15.14 4.11
C VAL A 43 0.66 -14.63 5.13
N ILE A 44 0.27 -13.67 5.98
CA ILE A 44 1.14 -13.16 7.07
C ILE A 44 1.53 -14.30 8.01
N THR A 45 0.57 -15.12 8.43
CA THR A 45 0.81 -16.26 9.32
C THR A 45 1.77 -17.27 8.67
N ARG A 46 1.58 -17.61 7.39
CA ARG A 46 2.49 -18.51 6.68
C ARG A 46 3.91 -17.96 6.64
N TRP A 47 4.06 -16.69 6.26
CA TRP A 47 5.38 -16.06 6.17
C TRP A 47 6.09 -15.94 7.50
N ASP A 48 5.36 -15.65 8.59
CA ASP A 48 5.97 -15.61 9.91
C ASP A 48 6.52 -16.98 10.31
N ARG A 49 5.76 -18.07 10.07
CA ARG A 49 6.24 -19.45 10.27
C ARG A 49 7.48 -19.75 9.43
N GLU A 50 7.43 -19.48 8.12
CA GLU A 50 8.56 -19.74 7.20
C GLU A 50 9.83 -18.99 7.64
N LYS A 51 9.67 -17.75 8.15
CA LYS A 51 10.76 -16.96 8.71
C LYS A 51 11.32 -17.61 9.97
N GLN A 52 10.47 -18.06 10.91
CA GLN A 52 10.96 -18.74 12.12
C GLN A 52 11.71 -20.03 11.77
N ASP A 53 11.14 -20.87 10.90
CA ASP A 53 11.76 -22.12 10.44
C ASP A 53 13.14 -21.85 9.81
N TRP A 54 13.28 -20.76 9.05
CA TRP A 54 14.56 -20.34 8.48
C TRP A 54 15.56 -19.87 9.54
N VAL A 55 15.12 -19.05 10.50
CA VAL A 55 15.97 -18.56 11.60
C VAL A 55 16.50 -19.75 12.42
N GLU A 56 15.65 -20.71 12.76
CA GLU A 56 16.03 -21.91 13.51
C GLU A 56 17.12 -22.70 12.77
N ARG A 57 16.90 -23.02 11.48
CA ARG A 57 17.90 -23.73 10.66
C ARG A 57 19.23 -22.99 10.58
N VAL A 58 19.18 -21.66 10.46
CA VAL A 58 20.41 -20.84 10.41
C VAL A 58 21.13 -20.86 11.75
N LEU A 59 20.43 -20.79 12.88
CA LEU A 59 21.03 -20.85 14.21
C LEU A 59 21.64 -22.24 14.48
N GLU A 60 20.96 -23.32 14.12
CA GLU A 60 21.47 -24.69 14.22
C GLU A 60 22.76 -24.86 13.41
N SER A 61 22.79 -24.36 12.18
CA SER A 61 23.98 -24.42 11.33
C SER A 61 25.18 -23.62 11.89
N ARG A 62 24.92 -22.60 12.73
CA ARG A 62 25.95 -21.72 13.32
C ARG A 62 26.42 -22.18 14.70
N GLY A 63 25.61 -22.96 15.43
CA GLY A 63 25.95 -23.55 16.73
C GLY A 63 26.74 -24.86 16.67
N SER A 64 27.08 -25.34 15.47
CA SER A 64 27.86 -26.56 15.21
C SER A 64 29.39 -26.30 15.07
N LEU A 65 29.91 -25.20 15.60
CA LEU A 65 31.34 -24.87 15.67
C LEU A 65 31.80 -24.75 17.13
#